data_AF-A0A8T3T1P6-F1
#
_entry.id   AF-A0A8T3T1P6-F1
#
_cell.length_a   1.000
_cell.length_b   1.000
_cell.length_c   1.000
_cell.angle_alpha   90.00
_cell.angle_beta   90.00
_cell.angle_gamma   90.00
#
_symmetry.space_group_name_H-M   'P 1'
#
loop_
_entity.id
_entity.type
_entity.pdbx_description
1 polymer ?
#
loop_
_entity_poly.entity_id
_entity_poly.type
_entity_poly.pdbx_seq_one_letter_code
_entity_poly.pdbx_strand_id
1 'polypeptide(L)'
;MTQAPTTPQGQAGAGNRPDPLSYLAGQLDELRAQSLYRPLRVMSGAQTPRTTMDGRPVISLSSNNYLGLTTHPRLVEAALAAVRDLGAGSGAVRTIAGTMDLHEELERRLAAFKNVEAVLTFQSGFTANSGVIPTITTDADLIVSDSLNHASI
;
A
#
# COMPACT_ATOMS: atom_id res chain seq x y z
N MET A 1 34.93 -36.09 28.08
CA MET A 1 33.66 -36.53 28.66
C MET A 1 32.82 -35.30 28.98
N THR A 2 31.94 -34.91 28.07
CA THR A 2 30.88 -33.95 28.36
C THR A 2 29.71 -34.30 27.46
N GLN A 3 28.61 -34.74 28.09
CA GLN A 3 27.44 -35.34 27.44
C GLN A 3 26.68 -34.29 26.62
N ALA A 4 26.20 -34.71 25.44
CA ALA A 4 25.24 -33.95 24.65
C ALA A 4 23.87 -33.92 25.35
N PRO A 5 23.08 -32.83 25.25
CA PRO A 5 21.72 -32.80 25.76
C PRO A 5 20.82 -33.72 24.93
N THR A 6 20.01 -34.51 25.64
CA THR A 6 19.04 -35.46 25.14
C THR A 6 17.85 -34.79 24.47
N THR A 7 17.52 -35.22 23.25
CA THR A 7 16.24 -34.89 22.58
C THR A 7 15.08 -35.52 23.37
N PRO A 8 14.02 -34.78 23.73
CA PRO A 8 12.84 -35.40 24.32
C PRO A 8 12.11 -36.22 23.23
N GLN A 9 12.02 -37.52 23.45
CA GLN A 9 11.07 -38.38 22.75
C GLN A 9 9.74 -38.34 23.50
N GLY A 10 8.66 -38.02 22.78
CA GLY A 10 7.30 -38.32 23.21
C GLY A 10 6.27 -37.27 22.78
N GLN A 11 5.51 -37.57 21.72
CA GLN A 11 4.12 -38.02 21.85
C GLN A 11 3.53 -38.35 20.46
N ALA A 12 2.96 -39.55 20.37
CA ALA A 12 2.23 -40.05 19.21
C ALA A 12 0.87 -39.35 19.09
N GLY A 13 0.41 -39.13 17.84
CA GLY A 13 -1.01 -38.93 17.55
C GLY A 13 -1.45 -37.54 17.08
N ALA A 14 -0.71 -36.88 16.19
CA ALA A 14 -1.28 -35.85 15.32
C ALA A 14 -1.28 -36.38 13.89
N GLY A 15 -2.46 -36.67 13.34
CA GLY A 15 -2.59 -37.10 11.95
C GLY A 15 -1.84 -36.15 11.02
N ASN A 16 -1.00 -36.71 10.15
CA ASN A 16 -0.19 -35.99 9.18
C ASN A 16 -1.10 -35.23 8.21
N ARG A 17 -1.58 -34.04 8.60
CA ARG A 17 -2.31 -33.17 7.70
C ARG A 17 -1.29 -32.63 6.71
N PRO A 18 -1.48 -32.84 5.40
CA PRO A 18 -0.60 -32.25 4.40
C PRO A 18 -0.58 -30.73 4.60
N ASP A 19 0.59 -30.13 4.39
CA ASP A 19 0.74 -28.68 4.47
C ASP A 19 -0.26 -28.01 3.50
N PRO A 20 -1.25 -27.26 3.99
CA PRO A 20 -2.27 -26.63 3.16
C PRO A 20 -1.68 -25.60 2.18
N LEU A 21 -0.43 -25.18 2.38
CA LEU A 21 0.28 -24.22 1.52
C LEU A 21 1.26 -24.89 0.54
N SER A 22 1.36 -26.22 0.53
CA SER A 22 2.31 -26.96 -0.32
C SER A 22 2.16 -26.66 -1.82
N TYR A 23 0.96 -26.29 -2.29
CA TYR A 23 0.70 -25.90 -3.67
C TYR A 23 1.41 -24.59 -4.08
N LEU A 24 1.73 -23.69 -3.13
CA LEU A 24 2.38 -22.41 -3.41
C LEU A 24 3.78 -22.60 -4.01
N ALA A 25 4.51 -23.65 -3.60
CA ALA A 25 5.84 -23.93 -4.14
C ALA A 25 5.77 -24.21 -5.65
N GLY A 26 4.83 -25.05 -6.07
CA GLY A 26 4.59 -25.35 -7.49
C GLY A 26 4.20 -24.10 -8.28
N GLN A 27 3.28 -23.28 -7.76
CA GLN A 27 2.87 -22.03 -8.43
C GLN A 27 4.02 -21.01 -8.55
N LEU A 28 4.90 -20.91 -7.53
CA LEU A 28 6.08 -20.05 -7.61
C LEU A 28 7.09 -20.55 -8.64
N ASP A 29 7.26 -21.87 -8.76
CA ASP A 29 8.14 -22.46 -9.77
C ASP A 29 7.61 -22.25 -11.19
N GLU A 30 6.29 -22.35 -11.39
CA GLU A 30 5.62 -21.99 -12.64
C GLU A 30 5.87 -20.52 -13.01
N LEU A 31 5.71 -19.59 -12.06
CA LEU A 31 5.98 -18.16 -12.28
C LEU A 31 7.45 -17.91 -12.63
N ARG A 32 8.39 -18.63 -12.01
CA ARG A 32 9.83 -18.55 -12.33
C ARG A 32 10.11 -19.07 -13.73
N ALA A 33 9.54 -20.22 -14.10
CA ALA A 33 9.68 -20.81 -15.43
C ALA A 33 9.14 -19.87 -16.53
N GLN A 34 8.09 -19.12 -16.23
CA GLN A 34 7.49 -18.13 -17.14
C GLN A 34 8.14 -16.74 -17.09
N SER A 35 9.18 -16.53 -16.26
CA SER A 35 9.78 -15.20 -16.02
C SER A 35 8.79 -14.14 -15.50
N LEU A 36 7.71 -14.57 -14.85
CA LEU A 36 6.69 -13.71 -14.22
C LEU A 36 6.92 -13.52 -12.73
N TYR A 37 7.85 -14.26 -12.12
CA TYR A 37 8.25 -14.05 -10.74
C TYR A 37 8.95 -12.70 -10.57
N ARG A 38 8.37 -11.81 -9.75
CA ARG A 38 8.85 -10.44 -9.54
C ARG A 38 9.39 -10.25 -8.12
N PRO A 39 10.71 -10.42 -7.89
CA PRO A 39 11.29 -10.07 -6.60
C PRO A 39 11.23 -8.56 -6.38
N LEU A 40 10.97 -8.14 -5.15
CA LEU A 40 11.01 -6.73 -4.78
C LEU A 40 12.46 -6.22 -4.80
N ARG A 41 12.67 -5.02 -5.33
CA ARG A 41 13.95 -4.31 -5.33
C ARG A 41 13.97 -3.32 -4.18
N VAL A 42 15.09 -3.22 -3.46
CA VAL A 42 15.19 -2.40 -2.25
C VAL A 42 15.87 -1.07 -2.56
N MET A 43 15.13 0.02 -2.42
CA MET A 43 15.68 1.38 -2.51
C MET A 43 16.22 1.83 -1.16
N SER A 44 17.39 2.46 -1.14
CA SER A 44 17.98 3.07 0.06
C SER A 44 17.97 4.59 -0.02
N GLY A 45 17.49 5.24 1.03
CA GLY A 45 17.39 6.70 1.12
C GLY A 45 16.11 7.27 0.48
N ALA A 46 16.11 8.58 0.26
CA ALA A 46 14.96 9.29 -0.27
C ALA A 46 14.74 9.01 -1.77
N GLN A 47 13.49 9.10 -2.22
CA GLN A 47 13.12 8.86 -3.61
C GLN A 47 13.44 10.09 -4.49
N THR A 48 14.62 10.11 -5.11
CA THR A 48 15.10 11.20 -5.97
C THR A 48 15.45 10.68 -7.38
N PRO A 49 15.71 11.56 -8.37
CA PRO A 49 16.10 11.13 -9.72
C PRO A 49 17.37 10.27 -9.78
N ARG A 50 18.30 10.41 -8.81
CA ARG A 50 19.48 9.57 -8.64
C ARG A 50 19.42 8.91 -7.26
N THR A 51 19.19 7.60 -7.24
CA THR A 51 18.97 6.85 -6.00
C THR A 51 19.85 5.60 -5.94
N THR A 52 19.83 4.89 -4.82
CA THR A 52 20.53 3.62 -4.64
C THR A 52 19.51 2.50 -4.60
N MET A 53 19.64 1.53 -5.52
CA MET A 53 18.79 0.35 -5.61
C MET A 53 19.65 -0.89 -5.42
N ASP A 54 19.37 -1.67 -4.36
CA ASP A 54 20.12 -2.86 -3.95
C ASP A 54 21.63 -2.60 -3.85
N GLY A 55 21.98 -1.50 -3.19
CA GLY A 55 23.36 -1.07 -2.98
C GLY A 55 24.05 -0.44 -4.20
N ARG A 56 23.36 -0.28 -5.33
CA ARG A 56 23.94 0.28 -6.57
C ARG A 56 23.35 1.66 -6.90
N PRO A 57 24.18 2.65 -7.24
CA PRO A 57 23.68 3.95 -7.71
C PRO A 57 23.01 3.80 -9.08
N VAL A 58 21.80 4.33 -9.23
CA VAL A 58 20.97 4.27 -10.45
C VAL A 58 20.27 5.60 -10.72
N ILE A 59 19.84 5.80 -11.96
CA ILE A 59 18.88 6.85 -12.33
C ILE A 59 17.48 6.23 -12.24
N SER A 60 16.59 6.83 -11.44
CA SER A 60 15.22 6.34 -11.26
C SER A 60 14.32 6.88 -12.36
N LEU A 61 13.94 6.02 -13.31
CA LEU A 61 12.99 6.31 -14.38
C LEU A 61 11.67 5.54 -14.22
N SER A 62 11.43 4.99 -13.04
CA SER A 62 10.29 4.08 -12.75
C SER A 62 9.40 4.54 -11.59
N SER A 63 9.52 5.82 -11.17
CA SER A 63 8.71 6.38 -10.08
C SER A 63 7.53 7.22 -10.58
N ASN A 64 6.51 7.37 -9.73
CA ASN A 64 5.38 8.26 -9.97
C ASN A 64 5.57 9.66 -9.36
N ASN A 65 6.79 10.03 -8.98
CA ASN A 65 7.11 11.34 -8.40
C ASN A 65 7.34 12.39 -9.50
N TYR A 66 6.32 12.61 -10.32
CA TYR A 66 6.42 13.44 -11.53
C TYR A 66 6.91 14.88 -11.26
N LEU A 67 6.49 15.45 -10.13
CA LEU A 67 6.79 16.83 -9.75
C LEU A 67 7.94 16.94 -8.72
N GLY A 68 8.57 15.83 -8.34
CA GLY A 68 9.66 15.84 -7.36
C GLY A 68 9.22 16.23 -5.93
N LEU A 69 7.94 16.04 -5.59
CA LEU A 69 7.35 16.55 -4.35
C LEU A 69 7.65 15.67 -3.13
N THR A 70 7.98 14.39 -3.31
CA THR A 70 8.25 13.46 -2.18
C THR A 70 9.36 13.94 -1.23
N THR A 71 10.30 14.75 -1.72
CA THR A 71 11.42 15.31 -0.95
C THR A 71 11.43 16.83 -0.93
N HIS A 72 10.35 17.48 -1.36
CA HIS A 72 10.32 18.94 -1.43
C HIS A 72 10.37 19.53 -0.01
N PRO A 73 11.29 20.47 0.31
CA PRO A 73 11.50 20.94 1.69
C PRO A 73 10.22 21.43 2.38
N ARG A 74 9.39 22.19 1.66
CA ARG A 74 8.09 22.66 2.18
C ARG A 74 7.13 21.53 2.59
N LEU A 75 7.14 20.39 1.89
CA LEU A 75 6.28 19.26 2.24
C LEU A 75 6.82 18.51 3.46
N VAL A 76 8.15 18.32 3.52
CA VAL A 76 8.81 17.69 4.67
C VAL A 76 8.55 18.50 5.94
N GLU A 77 8.76 19.82 5.91
CA GLU A 77 8.52 20.67 7.08
C GLU A 77 7.04 20.71 7.48
N ALA A 78 6.11 20.76 6.52
CA ALA A 78 4.68 20.73 6.81
C ALA A 78 4.26 19.40 7.46
N ALA A 79 4.80 18.27 7.00
CA ALA A 79 4.55 16.97 7.61
C ALA A 79 5.11 16.88 9.03
N LEU A 80 6.34 17.37 9.26
CA LEU A 80 6.95 17.40 10.59
C LEU A 80 6.15 18.28 11.57
N ALA A 81 5.68 19.45 11.13
CA ALA A 81 4.83 20.32 11.93
C ALA A 81 3.50 19.63 12.28
N ALA A 82 2.80 19.06 11.28
CA ALA A 82 1.55 18.35 11.50
C ALA A 82 1.70 17.19 12.50
N VAL A 83 2.78 16.40 12.41
CA VAL A 83 3.04 15.31 13.36
C VAL A 83 3.29 15.82 14.79
N ARG A 84 3.99 16.96 14.94
CA ARG A 84 4.24 17.56 16.26
C ARG A 84 2.94 18.08 16.89
N ASP A 85 2.08 18.69 16.09
CA ASP A 85 0.88 19.38 16.57
C ASP A 85 -0.32 18.43 16.75
N LEU A 86 -0.47 17.46 15.83
CA LEU A 86 -1.66 16.60 15.73
C LEU A 86 -1.41 15.15 16.14
N GLY A 87 -0.14 14.76 16.31
CA GLY A 87 0.25 13.38 16.56
C GLY A 87 0.33 12.53 15.29
N ALA A 88 0.50 11.22 15.48
CA ALA A 88 0.80 10.27 14.40
C ALA A 88 -0.42 9.76 13.63
N GLY A 89 -1.65 9.98 14.11
CA GLY A 89 -2.86 9.47 13.46
C GLY A 89 -4.15 9.96 14.11
N SER A 90 -5.26 9.78 13.40
CA SER A 90 -6.59 10.27 13.80
C SER A 90 -7.26 9.49 14.93
N GLY A 91 -6.75 8.30 15.29
CA GLY A 91 -7.26 7.48 16.39
C GLY A 91 -8.58 6.74 16.14
N ALA A 92 -9.32 7.05 15.06
CA ALA A 92 -10.55 6.35 14.69
C ALA A 92 -10.88 6.54 13.19
N VAL A 93 -11.94 5.86 12.73
CA VAL A 93 -12.58 6.13 11.44
C VAL A 93 -13.29 7.47 11.44
N ARG A 94 -13.48 8.07 10.25
CA ARG A 94 -14.11 9.39 10.07
C ARG A 94 -15.48 9.50 10.76
N THR A 95 -16.28 8.44 10.73
CA THR A 95 -17.66 8.41 11.24
C THR A 95 -17.79 8.31 12.77
N ILE A 96 -16.68 8.10 13.51
CA ILE A 96 -16.72 7.98 14.97
C ILE A 96 -16.04 9.19 15.63
N ALA A 97 -14.72 9.24 15.56
CA ALA A 97 -13.91 10.30 16.18
C ALA A 97 -12.60 10.53 15.42
N GLY A 98 -12.60 10.23 14.11
CA GLY A 98 -11.40 10.28 13.27
C GLY A 98 -11.35 11.46 12.29
N THR A 99 -12.37 12.30 12.28
CA THR A 99 -12.39 13.52 11.45
C THR A 99 -11.66 14.63 12.18
N MET A 100 -10.72 15.27 11.50
CA MET A 100 -9.87 16.34 12.06
C MET A 100 -10.05 17.58 11.18
N ASP A 101 -9.83 18.77 11.73
CA ASP A 101 -9.89 20.02 10.97
C ASP A 101 -8.98 19.99 9.73
N LEU A 102 -7.85 19.27 9.81
CA LEU A 102 -6.93 19.07 8.69
C LEU A 102 -7.58 18.29 7.51
N HIS A 103 -8.47 17.33 7.79
CA HIS A 103 -9.18 16.59 6.75
C HIS A 103 -10.18 17.49 6.03
N GLU A 104 -10.99 18.23 6.79
CA GLU A 104 -11.99 19.16 6.24
C GLU A 104 -11.34 20.27 5.40
N GLU A 105 -10.22 20.83 5.89
CA GLU A 105 -9.47 21.85 5.15
C GLU A 105 -8.84 21.29 3.86
N LEU A 106 -8.31 20.06 3.90
CA LEU A 106 -7.80 19.39 2.71
C LEU A 106 -8.92 19.17 1.68
N GLU A 107 -10.06 18.65 2.11
CA GLU A 107 -11.22 18.37 1.26
C GLU A 107 -11.77 19.65 0.61
N ARG A 108 -11.92 20.72 1.39
CA ARG A 108 -12.33 22.05 0.88
C ARG A 108 -11.37 22.59 -0.17
N ARG A 109 -10.05 22.52 0.08
CA ARG A 109 -9.02 22.99 -0.85
C ARG A 109 -8.96 22.13 -2.12
N LEU A 110 -9.14 20.82 -1.99
CA LEU A 110 -9.20 19.90 -3.14
C LEU A 110 -10.45 20.14 -3.98
N ALA A 111 -11.61 20.37 -3.35
CA ALA A 111 -12.84 20.72 -4.05
C ALA A 111 -12.68 21.99 -4.89
N ALA A 112 -12.09 23.04 -4.30
CA ALA A 112 -11.75 24.27 -5.03
C ALA A 112 -10.73 24.03 -6.16
N PHE A 113 -9.68 23.24 -5.90
CA PHE A 113 -8.66 22.93 -6.91
C PHE A 113 -9.20 22.11 -8.08
N LYS A 114 -10.12 21.20 -7.82
CA LYS A 114 -10.75 20.32 -8.82
C LYS A 114 -12.00 20.94 -9.46
N ASN A 115 -12.46 22.08 -8.97
CA ASN A 115 -13.70 22.73 -9.39
C ASN A 115 -14.93 21.79 -9.29
N VAL A 116 -15.10 21.19 -8.12
CA VAL A 116 -16.23 20.30 -7.78
C VAL A 116 -16.90 20.77 -6.48
N GLU A 117 -18.13 20.33 -6.25
CA GLU A 117 -18.93 20.75 -5.08
C GLU A 117 -18.37 20.25 -3.74
N ALA A 118 -17.83 19.04 -3.73
CA ALA A 118 -17.27 18.41 -2.54
C ALA A 118 -16.19 17.38 -2.91
N VAL A 119 -15.33 17.07 -1.94
CA VAL A 119 -14.32 16.00 -2.02
C VAL A 119 -14.38 15.19 -0.73
N LEU A 120 -14.24 13.87 -0.85
CA LEU A 120 -14.01 12.96 0.27
C LEU A 120 -12.64 12.29 0.10
N THR A 121 -11.83 12.30 1.16
CA THR A 121 -10.50 11.69 1.16
C THR A 121 -10.53 10.23 1.57
N PHE A 122 -9.73 9.43 0.87
CA PHE A 122 -9.50 8.01 1.13
C PHE A 122 -8.00 7.77 1.35
N GLN A 123 -7.62 6.69 2.02
CA GLN A 123 -6.21 6.42 2.30
C GLN A 123 -5.41 5.97 1.07
N SER A 124 -6.08 5.59 -0.03
CA SER A 124 -5.46 5.33 -1.33
C SER A 124 -6.47 5.46 -2.48
N GLY A 125 -5.98 5.61 -3.71
CA GLY A 125 -6.84 5.58 -4.91
C GLY A 125 -7.49 4.21 -5.15
N PHE A 126 -6.88 3.13 -4.65
CA PHE A 126 -7.45 1.78 -4.78
C PHE A 126 -8.77 1.68 -4.00
N THR A 127 -8.78 2.10 -2.74
CA THR A 127 -10.01 2.04 -1.91
C THR A 127 -11.04 3.08 -2.30
N ALA A 128 -10.62 4.20 -2.88
CA ALA A 128 -11.56 5.16 -3.44
C ALA A 128 -12.39 4.47 -4.53
N ASN A 129 -11.74 3.82 -5.50
CA ASN A 129 -12.46 3.14 -6.58
C ASN A 129 -13.26 1.93 -6.07
N SER A 130 -12.61 1.03 -5.31
CA SER A 130 -13.27 -0.19 -4.83
C SER A 130 -14.36 0.07 -3.79
N GLY A 131 -14.35 1.24 -3.13
CA GLY A 131 -15.35 1.63 -2.14
C GLY A 131 -16.48 2.45 -2.74
N VAL A 132 -16.18 3.40 -3.64
CA VAL A 132 -17.18 4.33 -4.18
C VAL A 132 -18.07 3.65 -5.22
N ILE A 133 -17.48 2.99 -6.22
CA ILE A 133 -18.23 2.40 -7.34
C ILE A 133 -19.38 1.49 -6.87
N PRO A 134 -19.16 0.47 -6.02
CA PRO A 134 -20.25 -0.39 -5.55
C PRO A 134 -21.22 0.32 -4.59
N THR A 135 -20.85 1.46 -4.00
CA THR A 135 -21.74 2.22 -3.11
C THR A 135 -22.75 3.05 -3.89
N ILE A 136 -22.42 3.49 -5.10
CA ILE A 136 -23.28 4.34 -5.93
C ILE A 136 -23.95 3.60 -7.09
N THR A 137 -23.76 2.27 -7.18
CA THR A 137 -24.35 1.41 -8.21
C THR A 137 -25.14 0.29 -7.59
N THR A 138 -26.11 -0.23 -8.34
CA THR A 138 -27.01 -1.32 -7.98
C THR A 138 -27.01 -2.39 -9.07
N ASP A 139 -27.71 -3.50 -8.82
CA ASP A 139 -27.92 -4.56 -9.82
C ASP A 139 -28.78 -4.12 -11.02
N ALA A 140 -29.44 -2.96 -10.93
CA ALA A 140 -30.19 -2.35 -12.02
C ALA A 140 -29.34 -1.46 -12.95
N ASP A 141 -28.09 -1.17 -12.58
CA ASP A 141 -27.22 -0.25 -13.32
C ASP A 141 -26.29 -0.97 -14.31
N LEU A 142 -25.84 -0.24 -15.33
CA LEU A 142 -24.83 -0.69 -16.29
C LEU A 142 -23.51 0.05 -16.07
N ILE A 143 -22.42 -0.68 -15.87
CA ILE A 143 -21.06 -0.12 -15.82
C ILE A 143 -20.37 -0.36 -17.18
N VAL A 144 -20.00 0.72 -17.87
CA VAL A 144 -19.15 0.66 -19.06
C VAL A 144 -17.72 0.99 -18.66
N SER A 145 -16.82 0.02 -18.77
CA SER A 145 -15.41 0.14 -18.35
C SER A 145 -14.48 0.01 -19.56
N ASP A 146 -13.46 0.88 -19.62
CA ASP A 146 -12.42 0.78 -20.65
C ASP A 146 -11.54 -0.44 -20.39
N SER A 147 -11.12 -1.13 -21.46
CA SER A 147 -10.29 -2.34 -21.37
C SER A 147 -8.94 -2.15 -20.67
N LEU A 148 -8.43 -0.92 -20.58
CA LEU A 148 -7.17 -0.58 -19.94
C LEU A 148 -7.35 0.19 -18.63
N ASN A 149 -8.57 0.19 -18.07
CA ASN A 149 -8.80 0.76 -16.75
C ASN A 149 -7.89 0.11 -15.70
N HIS A 150 -7.53 0.90 -14.70
CA HIS A 150 -6.70 0.45 -13.60
C HIS A 150 -7.39 -0.70 -12.85
N ALA A 151 -6.62 -1.69 -12.39
CA ALA A 151 -7.11 -2.90 -11.73
C ALA A 151 -7.92 -2.70 -10.42
N SER A 152 -8.12 -1.45 -9.99
CA SER A 152 -8.98 -1.10 -8.85
C SER A 152 -10.43 -0.78 -9.24
N ILE A 153 -10.74 -0.80 -10.54
CA ILE A 153 -12.05 -0.61 -11.16
C ILE A 153 -12.46 -1.95 -11.76
#